data_AF-A0A095XXG4-F1
#
_entry.id   AF-A0A095XXG4-F1
#
_cell.length_a   1.000
_cell.length_b   1.000
_cell.length_c   1.000
_cell.angle_alpha   90.00
_cell.angle_beta   90.00
_cell.angle_gamma   90.00
#
_symmetry.space_group_name_H-M   'P 1'
#
loop_
_entity.id
_entity.type
_entity.pdbx_description
1 polymer ?
#
loop_
_entity_poly.entity_id
_entity_poly.type
_entity_poly.pdbx_seq_one_letter_code
_entity_poly.pdbx_strand_id
1 'polypeptide(L)'
;MVGNEQVRDERIEKRASDAGVVRLLSPTDCIKDRLAGYYHWKDEQNFHQAVAVARRRPVQWSNLQRWHRDEGVADQFAAFKAAWESSEHL
;
A
#
# COMPACT_ATOMS: atom_id res chain seq x y z
N MET A 1 -7.19 -5.85 -9.17
CA MET A 1 -6.81 -4.44 -9.43
C MET A 1 -6.60 -3.78 -8.08
N VAL A 2 -5.75 -2.76 -8.03
CA VAL A 2 -5.49 -1.96 -6.82
C VAL A 2 -5.59 -0.49 -7.26
N GLY A 3 -6.68 0.16 -6.86
CA GLY A 3 -7.12 1.39 -7.54
C GLY A 3 -7.35 1.13 -9.03
N ASN A 4 -6.76 1.98 -9.88
CA ASN A 4 -6.76 1.88 -11.33
C ASN A 4 -5.62 0.99 -11.87
N GLU A 5 -4.74 0.45 -11.02
CA GLU A 5 -3.61 -0.37 -11.45
C GLU A 5 -3.95 -1.87 -11.49
N GLN A 6 -3.62 -2.54 -12.61
CA GLN A 6 -3.71 -3.99 -12.70
C GLN A 6 -2.52 -4.66 -12.01
N VAL A 7 -2.79 -5.43 -10.96
CA VAL A 7 -1.77 -6.27 -10.30
C VAL A 7 -1.55 -7.51 -11.15
N ARG A 8 -0.33 -7.68 -11.67
CA ARG A 8 0.09 -8.85 -12.43
C ARG A 8 0.54 -9.98 -11.50
N ASP A 9 0.49 -11.21 -12.01
CA ASP A 9 0.87 -12.42 -11.25
C ASP A 9 2.28 -12.36 -10.68
N GLU A 10 3.23 -11.65 -11.31
CA GLU A 10 4.60 -11.54 -10.79
C GLU A 10 4.70 -10.72 -9.50
N ARG A 11 3.66 -9.94 -9.16
CA ARG A 11 3.58 -9.13 -7.93
C ARG A 11 2.76 -9.78 -6.82
N ILE A 12 2.33 -11.01 -7.03
CA ILE A 12 1.59 -11.80 -6.06
C ILE A 12 2.57 -12.66 -5.26
N GLU A 13 2.65 -12.40 -3.95
CA GLU A 13 3.37 -13.29 -3.04
C GLU A 13 2.57 -14.58 -2.84
N LYS A 14 3.26 -15.73 -2.92
CA LYS A 14 2.67 -17.04 -2.62
C LYS A 14 3.21 -17.54 -1.29
N ARG A 15 2.30 -17.91 -0.38
CA ARG A 15 2.64 -18.49 0.93
C ARG A 15 2.01 -19.87 1.02
N ALA A 16 2.84 -20.90 1.18
CA ALA A 16 2.37 -22.26 1.39
C ALA A 16 1.98 -22.47 2.86
N SER A 17 0.90 -23.21 3.07
CA SER A 17 0.46 -23.75 4.36
C SER A 17 -0.06 -25.18 4.17
N ASP A 18 -0.33 -25.88 5.26
CA ASP A 18 -0.91 -27.23 5.23
C ASP A 18 -2.27 -27.28 4.52
N ALA A 19 -2.97 -26.13 4.43
CA ALA A 19 -4.25 -25.98 3.74
C ALA A 19 -4.11 -25.56 2.26
N GLY A 20 -2.89 -25.38 1.75
CA GLY A 20 -2.62 -25.01 0.36
C GLY A 20 -1.84 -23.69 0.21
N VAL A 21 -1.89 -23.09 -0.99
CA VAL A 21 -1.14 -21.86 -1.30
C VAL A 21 -2.05 -20.64 -1.23
N VAL A 22 -1.73 -19.73 -0.32
CA VAL A 22 -2.36 -18.41 -0.23
C VAL A 22 -1.62 -17.44 -1.14
N ARG A 23 -2.39 -16.69 -1.94
CA ARG A 23 -1.89 -15.61 -2.81
C ARG A 23 -2.16 -14.27 -2.13
N LEU A 24 -1.12 -13.48 -1.92
CA LEU A 24 -1.16 -12.21 -1.23
C LEU A 24 -0.69 -11.08 -2.15
N LEU A 25 -1.29 -9.91 -1.98
CA LEU A 25 -0.72 -8.68 -2.55
C LEU A 25 0.68 -8.46 -1.97
N SER A 26 1.58 -7.92 -2.80
CA SER A 26 2.83 -7.37 -2.29
C SER A 26 2.55 -6.30 -1.22
N PRO A 27 3.47 -6.04 -0.28
CA PRO A 27 3.26 -4.99 0.71
C PRO A 27 2.96 -3.61 0.09
N THR A 28 3.61 -3.30 -1.03
CA THR A 28 3.39 -2.04 -1.75
C THR A 28 1.98 -2.00 -2.36
N ASP A 29 1.49 -3.09 -2.94
CA ASP A 29 0.14 -3.14 -3.52
C ASP A 29 -0.95 -3.19 -2.43
N CYS A 30 -0.66 -3.81 -1.27
CA CYS A 30 -1.53 -3.71 -0.09
C CYS A 30 -1.66 -2.26 0.40
N ILE A 31 -0.55 -1.50 0.45
CA ILE A 31 -0.57 -0.07 0.84
C ILE A 31 -1.42 0.75 -0.13
N LYS A 32 -1.23 0.57 -1.45
CA LYS A 32 -2.01 1.27 -2.47
C LYS A 32 -3.51 0.97 -2.34
N ASP A 33 -3.88 -0.28 -2.08
CA ASP A 33 -5.28 -0.70 -1.91
C ASP A 33 -5.95 0.06 -0.75
N ARG A 34 -5.26 0.13 0.38
CA ARG A 34 -5.73 0.90 1.54
C ARG A 34 -5.77 2.41 1.23
N LEU A 35 -4.72 2.96 0.62
CA LEU A 35 -4.70 4.38 0.27
C LEU A 35 -5.80 4.76 -0.72
N ALA A 36 -6.14 3.90 -1.68
CA ALA A 36 -7.27 4.13 -2.60
C ALA A 36 -8.59 4.27 -1.83
N GLY A 37 -8.83 3.37 -0.86
CA GLY A 37 -10.00 3.45 0.02
C GLY A 37 -10.05 4.74 0.84
N TYR A 38 -8.91 5.16 1.41
CA TYR A 38 -8.82 6.45 2.11
C TYR A 38 -9.05 7.64 1.16
N TYR A 39 -8.46 7.66 -0.02
CA TYR A 39 -8.58 8.79 -0.92
C TYR A 39 -9.98 8.96 -1.49
N HIS A 40 -10.69 7.87 -1.75
CA HIS A 40 -12.06 7.90 -2.28
C HIS A 40 -13.13 8.09 -1.20
N TRP A 41 -12.97 7.49 -0.02
CA TRP A 41 -14.02 7.48 1.01
C TRP A 41 -13.64 8.21 2.30
N LYS A 42 -12.43 8.78 2.37
CA LYS A 42 -11.88 9.44 3.57
C LYS A 42 -11.88 8.54 4.80
N ASP A 43 -11.77 7.22 4.60
CA ASP A 43 -11.68 6.23 5.66
C ASP A 43 -10.30 6.25 6.33
N GLU A 44 -10.20 6.94 7.47
CA GLU A 44 -8.95 7.06 8.24
C GLU A 44 -8.36 5.72 8.67
N GLN A 45 -9.20 4.68 8.87
CA GLN A 45 -8.73 3.35 9.24
C GLN A 45 -7.83 2.78 8.14
N ASN A 46 -8.20 2.99 6.89
CA ASN A 46 -7.38 2.58 5.76
C ASN A 46 -6.03 3.31 5.73
N PHE A 47 -6.00 4.61 6.02
CA PHE A 47 -4.74 5.36 6.12
C PHE A 47 -3.82 4.81 7.22
N HIS A 48 -4.36 4.57 8.42
CA HIS A 48 -3.59 4.02 9.53
C HIS A 48 -3.03 2.62 9.21
N GLN A 49 -3.81 1.77 8.54
CA GLN A 49 -3.36 0.45 8.14
C GLN A 49 -2.29 0.51 7.05
N ALA A 50 -2.41 1.41 6.09
CA ALA A 50 -1.38 1.65 5.07
C ALA A 50 -0.04 2.02 5.73
N VAL A 51 -0.06 2.94 6.69
CA VAL A 51 1.14 3.33 7.45
C VAL A 51 1.69 2.15 8.26
N ALA A 52 0.83 1.37 8.93
CA ALA A 52 1.26 0.21 9.71
C ALA A 52 1.94 -0.87 8.85
N VAL A 53 1.43 -1.12 7.63
CA VAL A 53 2.06 -2.05 6.68
C VAL A 53 3.41 -1.50 6.21
N ALA A 54 3.46 -0.22 5.82
CA ALA A 54 4.69 0.44 5.36
C ALA A 54 5.83 0.44 6.38
N ARG A 55 5.51 0.42 7.67
CA ARG A 55 6.50 0.32 8.75
C ARG A 55 7.05 -1.09 8.97
N ARG A 56 6.25 -2.12 8.72
CA ARG A 56 6.60 -3.52 9.03
C ARG A 56 7.13 -4.30 7.84
N ARG A 57 6.98 -3.76 6.63
CA ARG A 57 7.29 -4.45 5.37
C ARG A 57 8.02 -3.52 4.41
N PRO A 58 8.89 -4.06 3.54
CA PRO A 58 9.59 -3.26 2.55
C PRO A 58 8.60 -2.60 1.58
N VAL A 59 8.80 -1.31 1.34
CA VAL A 59 8.00 -0.50 0.41
C VAL A 59 8.83 -0.11 -0.80
N GLN A 60 8.28 -0.32 -1.99
CA GLN A 60 8.87 0.22 -3.21
C GLN A 60 8.42 1.68 -3.39
N TRP A 61 9.12 2.62 -2.75
CA TRP A 61 8.73 4.04 -2.70
C TRP A 61 8.56 4.69 -4.07
N SER A 62 9.46 4.40 -5.02
CA SER A 62 9.35 4.92 -6.40
C SER A 62 8.09 4.39 -7.11
N ASN A 63 7.71 3.14 -6.83
CA ASN A 63 6.49 2.52 -7.33
C ASN A 63 5.24 3.18 -6.74
N LEU A 64 5.24 3.40 -5.42
CA LEU A 64 4.14 4.03 -4.72
C LEU A 64 3.95 5.50 -5.12
N GLN A 65 5.04 6.25 -5.28
CA GLN A 65 5.01 7.65 -5.73
C GLN A 65 4.44 7.78 -7.15
N ARG A 66 4.88 6.91 -8.06
CA ARG A 66 4.32 6.84 -9.41
C ARG A 66 2.81 6.59 -9.36
N TRP A 67 2.38 5.60 -8.57
CA TRP A 67 0.97 5.27 -8.45
C TRP A 67 0.13 6.46 -7.96
N HIS A 68 0.60 7.23 -6.97
CA HIS A 68 -0.12 8.44 -6.54
C HIS A 68 -0.36 9.45 -7.67
N ARG A 69 0.64 9.65 -8.53
CA ARG A 69 0.50 10.53 -9.69
C ARG A 69 -0.51 9.99 -10.69
N ASP A 70 -0.44 8.69 -10.99
CA ASP A 70 -1.29 8.06 -11.98
C ASP A 70 -2.77 8.01 -11.51
N GLU A 71 -3.01 7.98 -10.19
CA GLU A 71 -4.32 8.10 -9.54
C GLU A 71 -4.83 9.55 -9.38
N GLY A 72 -4.04 10.56 -9.77
CA GLY A 72 -4.41 11.98 -9.62
C GLY A 72 -4.36 12.49 -8.17
N VAL A 73 -3.63 11.82 -7.28
CA VAL A 73 -3.47 12.16 -5.85
C VAL A 73 -2.01 12.43 -5.47
N ALA A 74 -1.22 12.97 -6.42
CA ALA A 74 0.21 13.24 -6.24
C ALA A 74 0.51 14.04 -4.97
N ASP A 75 -0.32 15.03 -4.65
CA ASP A 75 -0.15 15.92 -3.49
C ASP A 75 -0.27 15.19 -2.14
N GLN A 76 -0.93 14.02 -2.12
CA GLN A 76 -1.11 13.23 -0.90
C GLN A 76 0.06 12.30 -0.60
N PHE A 77 0.99 12.11 -1.54
CA PHE A 77 2.16 11.26 -1.34
C PHE A 77 3.07 11.78 -0.21
N ALA A 78 3.28 13.09 -0.15
CA ALA A 78 4.12 13.72 0.87
C ALA A 78 3.54 13.52 2.27
N ALA A 79 2.22 13.67 2.43
CA ALA A 79 1.52 13.45 3.69
C ALA A 79 1.65 11.99 4.16
N PHE A 80 1.46 11.02 3.25
CA PHE A 80 1.66 9.61 3.57
C PHE A 80 3.11 9.31 3.99
N LYS A 81 4.09 9.84 3.26
CA LYS A 81 5.51 9.64 3.56
C LYS A 81 5.91 10.25 4.91
N ALA A 82 5.44 11.46 5.20
CA ALA A 82 5.66 12.10 6.50
C ALA A 82 5.05 11.30 7.65
N ALA A 83 3.84 10.76 7.47
CA ALA A 83 3.19 9.89 8.46
C ALA A 83 3.96 8.59 8.69
N TRP A 84 4.56 8.01 7.64
CA TRP A 84 5.42 6.85 7.76
C TRP A 84 6.69 7.16 8.57
N GLU A 85 7.35 8.31 8.33
CA GLU A 85 8.57 8.76 9.03
C GLU A 85 8.32 9.15 10.50
N SER A 86 7.17 9.74 10.82
CA SER A 86 6.88 10.37 12.13
C SER A 86 6.64 9.42 13.32
N SER A 87 6.96 8.11 13.23
CA SER A 87 6.87 7.24 14.41
C SER A 87 8.02 6.23 14.51
N GLU A 88 9.23 6.75 14.59
CA GLU A 88 10.43 5.99 15.02
C GLU A 88 10.57 5.92 16.55
N HIS A 89 9.49 5.88 17.34
CA HIS A 89 9.58 5.67 18.79
C HIS A 89 8.54 4.65 19.23
N LEU A 90 8.86 3.36 19.05
CA LEU A 90 8.30 2.23 19.82
C LEU A 90 9.20 1.02 19.69
#